data_AF-A0A6G3D2B1-F1
#
_entry.id   AF-A0A6G3D2B1-F1
#
_cell.length_a   1.000
_cell.length_b   1.000
_cell.length_c   1.000
_cell.angle_alpha   90.00
_cell.angle_beta   90.00
_cell.angle_gamma   90.00
#
_symmetry.space_group_name_H-M   'P 1'
#
loop_
_entity.id
_entity.type
_entity.pdbx_description
1 polymer ?
#
loop_
_entity_poly.entity_id
_entity_poly.type
_entity_poly.pdbx_seq_one_letter_code
_entity_poly.pdbx_strand_id
1 'polypeptide(L)'
;MNAKQWNARYPVGKRVMAYPSVRPENPLAVTYQERAAAGSLPASWGSAPCRRLNTVTQSVAWTFGHGAPVVLVEGETGGIVLNLGAILTEVAMDEARG
;
A
#
# COMPACT_ATOMS: atom_id res chain seq x y z
N MET A 1 12.94 4.08 5.29
CA MET A 1 13.53 2.72 5.31
C MET A 1 14.11 2.44 3.94
N ASN A 2 15.34 1.89 3.81
CA ASN A 2 15.91 1.53 2.51
C ASN A 2 15.57 0.08 2.11
N ALA A 3 15.89 -0.33 0.87
CA ALA A 3 15.59 -1.67 0.36
C ALA A 3 16.20 -2.80 1.19
N LYS A 4 17.43 -2.64 1.70
CA LYS A 4 18.10 -3.66 2.52
C LYS A 4 17.38 -3.87 3.85
N GLN A 5 17.06 -2.77 4.53
CA GLN A 5 16.29 -2.79 5.78
C GLN A 5 14.89 -3.37 5.57
N TRP A 6 14.27 -3.05 4.42
CA TRP A 6 12.98 -3.60 4.02
C TRP A 6 13.04 -5.12 3.89
N ASN A 7 13.98 -5.63 3.09
CA ASN A 7 14.12 -7.06 2.79
C ASN A 7 14.44 -7.88 4.04
N ALA A 8 15.16 -7.30 5.00
CA ALA A 8 15.42 -7.95 6.29
C ALA A 8 14.14 -8.12 7.13
N ARG A 9 13.19 -7.17 7.03
CA ARG A 9 11.95 -7.18 7.81
C ARG A 9 10.81 -7.92 7.10
N TYR A 10 10.75 -7.83 5.78
CA TYR A 10 9.70 -8.37 4.93
C TYR A 10 10.32 -9.18 3.78
N PRO A 11 10.77 -10.42 4.03
CA PRO A 11 11.30 -11.28 2.99
C PRO A 11 10.22 -11.67 1.99
N VAL A 12 10.62 -12.12 0.79
CA VAL A 12 9.70 -12.68 -0.22
C VAL A 12 8.81 -13.76 0.40
N GLY A 13 7.52 -13.78 0.04
CA GLY A 13 6.53 -14.66 0.64
C GLY A 13 5.91 -14.15 1.96
N LYS A 14 6.34 -13.00 2.49
CA LYS A 14 5.75 -12.42 3.71
C LYS A 14 4.38 -11.80 3.41
N ARG A 15 3.40 -12.10 4.27
CA ARG A 15 2.10 -11.42 4.28
C ARG A 15 2.24 -9.98 4.77
N VAL A 16 1.62 -9.06 4.04
CA VAL A 16 1.71 -7.64 4.30
C VAL A 16 0.42 -6.90 3.94
N MET A 17 0.18 -5.75 4.57
CA MET A 17 -0.91 -4.85 4.21
C MET A 17 -0.42 -3.72 3.32
N ALA A 18 -0.86 -3.61 2.06
CA ALA A 18 -0.45 -2.58 1.12
C ALA A 18 -1.49 -1.50 0.83
N TYR A 19 -1.00 -0.33 0.40
CA TYR A 19 -1.79 0.78 -0.14
C TYR A 19 -1.13 1.26 -1.44
N PRO A 20 -1.51 0.74 -2.63
CA PRO A 20 -0.78 0.99 -3.87
C PRO A 20 -0.65 2.46 -4.27
N SER A 21 -1.60 3.30 -3.84
CA SER A 21 -1.62 4.73 -4.17
C SER A 21 -1.30 5.59 -2.94
N VAL A 22 -2.23 5.73 -2.00
CA VAL A 22 -2.01 6.48 -0.76
C VAL A 22 -2.63 5.81 0.46
N ARG A 23 -2.09 6.13 1.63
CA ARG A 23 -2.63 5.76 2.94
C ARG A 23 -3.94 6.47 3.29
N PRO A 24 -4.72 5.94 4.24
CA PRO A 24 -5.91 6.61 4.78
C PRO A 24 -5.60 7.99 5.36
N GLU A 25 -4.43 8.14 6.00
CA GLU A 25 -4.01 9.40 6.63
C GLU A 25 -3.58 10.49 5.61
N ASN A 26 -3.44 10.16 4.33
CA ASN A 26 -3.05 11.15 3.32
C ASN A 26 -4.17 12.18 3.11
N PRO A 27 -3.88 13.49 3.00
CA PRO A 27 -4.91 14.52 2.81
C PRO A 27 -5.86 14.26 1.63
N LEU A 28 -5.37 13.62 0.55
CA LEU A 28 -6.20 13.22 -0.59
C LEU A 28 -7.20 12.13 -0.22
N ALA A 29 -6.79 11.15 0.57
CA ALA A 29 -7.65 10.06 1.05
C ALA A 29 -8.67 10.57 2.08
N VAL A 30 -8.26 11.45 3.00
CA VAL A 30 -9.17 12.09 3.96
C VAL A 30 -10.24 12.88 3.24
N THR A 31 -9.84 13.75 2.29
CA THR A 31 -10.79 14.53 1.48
C THR A 31 -11.74 13.64 0.69
N TYR A 32 -11.25 12.51 0.15
CA TYR A 32 -12.10 11.51 -0.51
C TYR A 32 -13.17 10.97 0.44
N GLN A 33 -12.77 10.53 1.62
CA GLN A 33 -13.64 9.90 2.60
C GLN A 33 -14.71 10.88 3.11
N GLU A 34 -14.34 12.12 3.40
CA GLU A 34 -15.27 13.17 3.82
C GLU A 34 -16.32 13.46 2.75
N ARG A 35 -15.91 13.60 1.48
CA ARG A 35 -16.84 13.80 0.35
C ARG A 35 -17.72 12.59 0.08
N ALA A 36 -17.17 11.39 0.21
CA ALA A 36 -17.92 10.14 0.07
C ALA A 36 -19.03 10.05 1.12
N ALA A 37 -18.67 10.32 2.39
CA ALA A 37 -19.61 10.33 3.51
C ALA A 37 -20.69 11.40 3.35
N ALA A 38 -20.34 12.55 2.78
CA ALA A 38 -21.28 13.63 2.46
C ALA A 38 -22.10 13.39 1.17
N GLY A 39 -21.96 12.25 0.49
CA GLY A 39 -22.63 11.99 -0.79
C GLY A 39 -22.25 12.97 -1.90
N SER A 40 -21.10 13.64 -1.77
CA SER A 40 -20.67 14.78 -2.59
C SER A 40 -19.42 14.47 -3.42
N LEU A 41 -19.17 13.19 -3.74
CA LEU A 41 -18.07 12.81 -4.64
C LEU A 41 -18.38 13.28 -6.07
N PRO A 42 -17.58 14.17 -6.66
CA PRO A 42 -17.78 14.54 -8.06
C PRO A 42 -17.50 13.34 -8.95
N ALA A 43 -18.27 13.18 -10.03
CA ALA A 43 -18.09 12.08 -10.98
C ALA A 43 -16.70 12.04 -11.64
N SER A 44 -15.94 13.14 -11.59
CA SER A 44 -14.56 13.22 -12.08
C SER A 44 -13.55 12.51 -11.17
N TRP A 45 -13.92 12.23 -9.92
CA TRP A 45 -13.10 11.42 -9.04
C TRP A 45 -13.29 9.95 -9.40
N GLY A 46 -12.19 9.29 -9.75
CA GLY A 46 -12.17 7.87 -10.09
C GLY A 46 -12.35 6.97 -8.87
N SER A 47 -11.64 5.84 -8.85
CA SER A 47 -11.67 4.92 -7.72
C SER A 47 -11.08 5.53 -6.44
N ALA A 48 -11.45 4.95 -5.29
CA ALA A 48 -10.93 5.37 -4.00
C ALA A 48 -9.39 5.31 -3.99
N PRO A 49 -8.69 6.40 -3.64
CA PRO A 49 -7.23 6.48 -3.70
C PRO A 49 -6.57 5.67 -2.56
N CYS A 50 -7.34 5.27 -1.55
CA CYS A 50 -6.89 4.49 -0.41
C CYS A 50 -7.48 3.06 -0.46
N ARG A 51 -7.01 2.26 -1.42
CA ARG A 51 -7.33 0.82 -1.48
C ARG A 51 -6.38 0.04 -0.58
N ARG A 52 -6.91 -0.52 0.51
CA ARG A 52 -6.18 -1.45 1.38
C ARG A 52 -6.12 -2.84 0.75
N LEU A 53 -4.94 -3.44 0.75
CA LEU A 53 -4.72 -4.82 0.28
C LEU A 53 -4.06 -5.64 1.36
N ASN A 54 -4.60 -6.81 1.68
CA ASN A 54 -3.86 -7.83 2.40
C ASN A 54 -3.28 -8.77 1.34
N THR A 55 -1.95 -8.78 1.18
CA THR A 55 -1.26 -9.40 0.04
C THR A 55 0.06 -10.04 0.49
N VAL A 56 0.80 -10.64 -0.44
CA VAL A 56 2.09 -11.32 -0.23
C VAL A 56 3.16 -10.66 -1.09
N THR A 57 4.33 -10.38 -0.50
CA THR A 57 5.50 -9.87 -1.25
C THR A 57 6.00 -10.91 -2.27
N GLN A 58 6.14 -10.52 -3.53
CA GLN A 58 6.58 -11.40 -4.64
C GLN A 58 8.03 -11.16 -5.07
N SER A 59 8.66 -10.10 -4.60
CA SER A 59 10.05 -9.79 -4.93
C SER A 59 10.81 -9.27 -3.71
N VAL A 60 12.13 -9.30 -3.79
CA VAL A 60 12.95 -8.40 -2.97
C VAL A 60 12.62 -6.95 -3.35
N ALA A 61 12.74 -6.02 -2.41
CA ALA A 61 12.70 -4.61 -2.71
C ALA A 61 13.97 -4.17 -3.44
N TRP A 62 13.81 -3.27 -4.41
CA TRP A 62 14.91 -2.66 -5.16
C TRP A 62 14.73 -1.14 -5.25
N THR A 63 15.82 -0.41 -5.49
CA THR A 63 15.76 1.04 -5.69
C THR A 63 15.28 1.34 -7.12
N PHE A 64 14.15 2.03 -7.26
CA PHE A 64 13.66 2.47 -8.57
C PHE A 64 14.35 3.77 -9.01
N GLY A 65 14.27 4.13 -10.29
CA GLY A 65 15.08 5.20 -10.91
C GLY A 65 15.07 6.58 -10.23
N HIS A 66 14.10 6.87 -9.36
CA HIS A 66 14.02 8.10 -8.55
C HIS A 66 14.50 7.93 -7.09
N GLY A 67 15.20 6.83 -6.78
CA GLY A 67 15.84 6.58 -5.48
C GLY A 67 14.94 5.94 -4.41
N ALA A 68 13.64 5.81 -4.63
CA ALA A 68 12.75 5.16 -3.67
C ALA A 68 12.79 3.62 -3.81
N PRO A 69 12.74 2.88 -2.69
CA PRO A 69 12.64 1.44 -2.75
C PRO A 69 11.21 1.02 -3.12
N VAL A 70 11.10 0.04 -4.02
CA VAL A 70 9.85 -0.53 -4.52
C VAL A 70 9.83 -2.04 -4.36
N VAL A 71 8.65 -2.65 -4.30
CA VAL A 71 8.48 -4.11 -4.19
C VAL A 71 7.27 -4.57 -5.01
N LEU A 72 7.31 -5.79 -5.54
CA LEU A 72 6.15 -6.44 -6.15
C LEU A 72 5.33 -7.17 -5.07
N VAL A 73 4.02 -7.14 -5.21
CA VAL A 73 3.09 -7.89 -4.36
C VAL A 73 2.07 -8.62 -5.23
N GLU A 74 1.52 -9.70 -4.69
CA GLU A 74 0.49 -10.46 -5.38
C GLU A 74 -0.74 -9.61 -5.72
N GLY A 75 -1.23 -9.77 -6.95
CA GLY A 75 -2.40 -9.05 -7.47
C GLY A 75 -2.12 -7.66 -8.05
N GLU A 76 -0.88 -7.15 -7.93
CA GLU A 76 -0.49 -5.85 -8.50
C GLU A 76 0.54 -6.02 -9.61
N THR A 77 0.31 -5.37 -10.74
CA THR A 77 1.20 -5.44 -11.92
C THR A 77 2.39 -4.49 -11.83
N GLY A 78 2.33 -3.48 -10.95
CA GLY A 78 3.36 -2.47 -10.76
C GLY A 78 4.07 -2.59 -9.40
N GLY A 79 5.29 -2.07 -9.33
CA GLY A 79 6.03 -1.95 -8.07
C GLY A 79 5.40 -0.93 -7.12
N ILE A 80 5.22 -1.33 -5.87
CA ILE A 80 4.69 -0.49 -4.80
C ILE A 80 5.83 0.31 -4.14
N VAL A 81 5.74 1.64 -4.14
CA VAL A 81 6.77 2.54 -3.59
C VAL A 81 6.68 2.67 -2.07
N LEU A 82 7.71 2.21 -1.37
CA LEU A 82 7.67 2.04 0.09
C LEU A 82 7.79 3.35 0.90
N ASN A 83 8.24 4.45 0.26
CA ASN A 83 8.46 5.75 0.93
C ASN A 83 7.39 6.82 0.62
N LEU A 84 6.50 6.58 -0.36
CA LEU A 84 5.51 7.57 -0.82
C LEU A 84 4.08 7.26 -0.37
N GLY A 85 3.93 6.73 0.85
CA GLY A 85 2.60 6.43 1.40
C GLY A 85 2.05 5.06 1.01
N ALA A 86 2.81 4.21 0.31
CA ALA A 86 2.51 2.78 0.26
C ALA A 86 3.32 2.07 1.33
N ILE A 87 2.75 1.94 2.51
CA ILE A 87 3.46 1.25 3.59
C ILE A 87 2.88 -0.14 3.70
N LEU A 88 3.77 -1.12 3.54
CA LEU A 88 3.47 -2.47 3.92
C LEU A 88 3.66 -2.63 5.44
N THR A 89 2.60 -2.90 6.19
CA THR A 89 2.74 -3.33 7.58
C THR A 89 2.64 -4.85 7.63
N GLU A 90 3.08 -5.48 8.73
CA GLU A 90 2.59 -6.84 8.97
C GLU A 90 1.07 -6.76 9.05
N VAL A 91 0.40 -7.69 8.36
CA VAL A 91 -1.00 -7.96 8.66
C VAL A 91 -0.98 -8.49 10.08
N ALA A 92 -1.52 -7.73 11.05
CA ALA A 92 -1.95 -8.36 12.29
C ALA A 92 -2.88 -9.49 11.83
N MET A 93 -2.50 -10.74 12.12
CA MET A 93 -3.45 -11.83 11.95
C MET A 93 -4.62 -11.45 12.84
N ASP A 94 -5.69 -10.91 12.26
CA ASP A 94 -6.98 -11.03 12.93
C ASP A 94 -7.15 -12.53 13.08
N GLU A 95 -7.20 -12.99 14.33
CA GLU A 95 -7.70 -14.31 14.68
C GLU A 95 -9.18 -14.37 14.26
N ALA A 96 -9.44 -14.37 12.96
CA ALA A 96 -10.73 -14.67 12.40
C ALA A 96 -10.86 -16.19 12.40
N ARG A 97 -11.33 -16.68 13.55
CA ARG A 97 -12.19 -17.86 13.80
C ARG A 97 -11.98 -19.09 12.89
N GLY A 98 -11.73 -20.22 13.56
CA GLY A 98 -11.76 -21.55 12.96
C GLY A 98 -13.12 -21.99 12.44
#